data_AF-E3H469-F1
#
_entry.id   AF-E3H469-F1
#
_cell.length_a   1.000
_cell.length_b   1.000
_cell.length_c   1.000
_cell.angle_alpha   90.00
_cell.angle_beta   90.00
_cell.angle_gamma   90.00
#
_symmetry.space_group_name_H-M   'P 1'
#
loop_
_entity.id
_entity.type
_entity.pdbx_description
1 polymer ?
#
loop_
_entity_poly.entity_id
_entity_poly.type
_entity_poly.pdbx_seq_one_letter_code
_entity_poly.pdbx_strand_id
1 'polypeptide(L)'
;MSQQNFDPNQYGQQPAQGMPQPVSGQAPDAQGKATLAHISVFLTWIVTLIMWSIYKDKPGYEVVKRAAARAFNVSITISIATIVGLIIPIILVAVAVAGDNRGLAVVALILMVVVAIVVGIWGIAGVVCHIIGAVKANAGETDYKYPLPALKILKD
;
A
#
# COMPACT_ATOMS: atom_id res chain seq x y z
N MET A 1 -39.00 -52.81 -6.01
CA MET A 1 -37.86 -52.05 -5.46
C MET A 1 -37.30 -51.22 -6.61
N SER A 2 -37.53 -49.91 -6.61
CA SER A 2 -37.01 -48.98 -7.61
C SER A 2 -35.56 -48.65 -7.29
N GLN A 3 -34.65 -48.93 -8.22
CA GLN A 3 -33.24 -48.55 -8.14
C GLN A 3 -33.14 -47.01 -8.16
N GLN A 4 -32.61 -46.43 -7.09
CA GLN A 4 -32.23 -45.01 -7.06
C GLN A 4 -31.06 -44.82 -8.02
N ASN A 5 -31.29 -44.11 -9.12
CA ASN A 5 -30.26 -43.71 -10.07
C ASN A 5 -29.35 -42.67 -9.38
N PHE A 6 -28.18 -43.11 -8.95
CA PHE A 6 -27.17 -42.24 -8.35
C PHE A 6 -26.44 -41.52 -9.49
N ASP A 7 -26.74 -40.24 -9.72
CA ASP A 7 -26.01 -39.38 -10.67
C ASP A 7 -24.80 -38.76 -9.95
N PRO A 8 -23.56 -39.19 -10.25
CA PRO A 8 -22.37 -38.72 -9.55
C PRO A 8 -22.07 -37.23 -9.77
N ASN A 9 -22.73 -36.59 -10.75
CA ASN A 9 -22.46 -35.21 -11.14
C ASN A 9 -23.25 -34.16 -10.34
N GLN A 10 -24.05 -34.57 -9.34
CA GLN A 10 -24.81 -33.64 -8.50
C GLN A 10 -24.02 -33.06 -7.32
N TYR A 11 -22.79 -33.51 -7.06
CA TYR A 11 -21.93 -32.90 -6.06
C TYR A 11 -21.25 -31.64 -6.62
N GLY A 12 -21.98 -30.54 -6.56
CA GLY A 12 -21.48 -29.17 -6.44
C GLY A 12 -20.27 -28.82 -7.28
N GLN A 13 -20.51 -28.22 -8.45
CA GLN A 13 -19.58 -27.21 -8.94
C GLN A 13 -19.61 -26.03 -7.97
N GLN A 14 -18.82 -26.16 -6.89
CA GLN A 14 -18.34 -25.01 -6.15
C GLN A 14 -17.60 -24.14 -7.18
N PRO A 15 -17.93 -22.85 -7.35
CA PRO A 15 -17.21 -22.03 -8.30
C PRO A 15 -15.74 -22.09 -7.91
N ALA A 16 -14.94 -22.73 -8.75
CA ALA A 16 -13.50 -22.63 -8.62
C ALA A 16 -13.24 -21.12 -8.60
N GLN A 17 -12.69 -20.61 -7.49
CA GLN A 17 -12.10 -19.28 -7.47
C GLN A 17 -10.97 -19.32 -8.50
N GLY A 18 -11.35 -19.05 -9.75
CA GLY A 18 -10.50 -19.22 -10.89
C GLY A 18 -9.33 -18.29 -10.71
N MET A 19 -8.12 -18.81 -10.93
CA MET A 19 -6.96 -17.95 -11.16
C MET A 19 -7.39 -16.86 -12.14
N PRO A 20 -7.20 -15.58 -11.80
CA PRO A 20 -7.77 -14.51 -12.57
C PRO A 20 -7.23 -14.59 -14.01
N GLN A 21 -8.15 -14.68 -14.98
CA GLN A 21 -7.79 -14.81 -16.38
C GLN A 21 -7.01 -13.56 -16.81
N PRO A 22 -5.93 -13.71 -17.59
CA PRO A 22 -5.20 -12.57 -18.13
C PRO A 22 -6.17 -11.71 -18.95
N VAL A 23 -6.29 -10.43 -18.59
CA VAL A 23 -6.99 -9.45 -19.43
C VAL A 23 -6.26 -9.43 -20.78
N SER A 24 -7.00 -9.48 -21.89
CA SER A 24 -6.41 -9.54 -23.24
C SER A 24 -5.31 -8.49 -23.43
N GLY A 25 -4.10 -8.91 -23.81
CA GLY A 25 -2.92 -8.03 -23.95
C GLY A 25 -2.05 -7.86 -22.69
N GLN A 26 -2.44 -8.47 -21.57
CA GLN A 26 -1.67 -8.49 -20.32
C GLN A 26 -0.80 -9.74 -20.22
N ALA A 27 0.41 -9.59 -19.67
CA ALA A 27 1.26 -10.72 -19.33
C ALA A 27 0.60 -11.62 -18.25
N PRO A 28 0.76 -12.96 -18.32
CA PRO A 28 0.08 -13.89 -17.42
C PRO A 28 0.35 -13.65 -15.92
N ASP A 29 1.52 -13.13 -15.58
CA ASP A 29 1.99 -12.89 -14.21
C ASP A 29 1.86 -11.41 -13.78
N ALA A 30 1.29 -10.54 -14.61
CA ALA A 30 1.19 -9.11 -14.32
C ALA A 30 0.36 -8.81 -13.08
N GLN A 31 -0.69 -9.61 -12.80
CA GLN A 31 -1.53 -9.40 -11.63
C GLN A 31 -0.78 -9.68 -10.33
N GLY A 32 -0.06 -10.81 -10.25
CA GLY A 32 0.78 -11.12 -9.10
C GLY A 32 1.85 -10.05 -8.87
N LYS A 33 2.45 -9.52 -9.94
CA LYS A 33 3.40 -8.39 -9.84
C LYS A 33 2.74 -7.07 -9.39
N ALA A 34 1.50 -6.81 -9.77
CA ALA A 34 0.75 -5.65 -9.29
C ALA A 34 0.44 -5.78 -7.78
N THR A 35 0.08 -6.98 -7.32
CA THR A 35 -0.04 -7.29 -5.88
C THR A 35 1.28 -7.04 -5.16
N LEU A 36 2.39 -7.54 -5.70
CA LEU A 36 3.72 -7.31 -5.13
C LEU A 36 4.08 -5.82 -5.10
N ALA A 37 3.66 -5.03 -6.10
CA ALA A 37 3.90 -3.59 -6.10
C ALA A 37 3.23 -2.92 -4.88
N HIS A 38 1.98 -3.26 -4.54
CA HIS A 38 1.30 -2.72 -3.37
C HIS A 38 1.93 -3.15 -2.03
N ILE A 39 2.43 -4.39 -1.94
CA ILE A 39 3.06 -4.96 -0.73
C ILE A 39 4.51 -4.50 -0.56
N SER A 40 5.21 -4.20 -1.65
CA SER A 40 6.63 -3.83 -1.62
C SER A 40 6.93 -2.61 -0.74
N VAL A 41 5.93 -1.75 -0.49
CA VAL A 41 6.02 -0.62 0.42
C VAL A 41 6.49 -1.01 1.83
N PHE A 42 6.13 -2.21 2.30
CA PHE A 42 6.44 -2.66 3.66
C PHE A 42 7.93 -2.95 3.86
N LEU A 43 8.67 -3.12 2.76
CA LEU A 43 10.13 -3.14 2.79
C LEU A 43 10.64 -1.70 2.78
N THR A 44 10.14 -0.91 1.82
CA THR A 44 10.27 0.55 1.75
C THR A 44 9.59 1.03 0.47
N TRP A 45 9.15 2.28 0.43
CA TRP A 45 8.67 2.92 -0.80
C TRP A 45 9.73 2.93 -1.92
N ILE A 46 11.02 2.75 -1.61
CA ILE A 46 12.10 2.61 -2.60
C ILE A 46 11.92 1.31 -3.42
N VAL A 47 11.49 0.20 -2.80
CA VAL A 47 11.27 -1.06 -3.55
C VAL A 47 10.11 -0.89 -4.52
N THR A 48 9.07 -0.16 -4.13
CA THR A 48 7.96 0.20 -5.01
C THR A 48 8.42 1.09 -6.17
N LEU A 49 9.32 2.03 -5.93
CA LEU A 49 9.94 2.85 -6.98
C LEU A 49 10.76 2.00 -7.97
N ILE A 50 11.50 1.02 -7.47
CA ILE A 50 12.24 0.06 -8.29
C ILE A 50 11.27 -0.76 -9.15
N MET A 51 10.18 -1.27 -8.58
CA MET A 51 9.11 -1.96 -9.32
C MET A 51 8.56 -1.08 -10.45
N TRP A 52 8.22 0.18 -10.15
CA TRP A 52 7.77 1.12 -11.19
C TRP A 52 8.84 1.26 -12.29
N SER A 53 10.10 1.45 -11.92
CA SER A 53 11.21 1.61 -12.87
C SER A 53 11.39 0.39 -13.79
N ILE A 54 11.27 -0.83 -13.25
CA ILE A 54 11.41 -2.08 -14.01
C ILE A 54 10.27 -2.27 -15.02
N TYR A 55 9.04 -1.87 -14.68
CA TYR A 55 7.85 -2.18 -15.47
C TYR A 55 7.27 -0.99 -16.25
N LYS A 56 7.80 0.24 -16.07
CA LYS A 56 7.23 1.45 -16.69
C LYS A 56 7.14 1.42 -18.22
N ASP A 57 8.05 0.69 -18.87
CA ASP A 57 8.13 0.58 -20.33
C ASP A 57 7.97 -0.86 -20.83
N LYS A 58 7.47 -1.79 -19.99
CA LYS A 58 7.35 -3.21 -20.36
C LYS A 58 5.95 -3.53 -20.91
N PRO A 59 5.82 -3.93 -22.19
CA PRO A 59 4.54 -4.31 -22.77
C PRO A 59 3.87 -5.44 -21.97
N GLY A 60 2.55 -5.33 -21.78
CA GLY A 60 1.77 -6.31 -21.01
C GLY A 60 1.88 -6.20 -19.49
N TYR A 61 2.65 -5.26 -18.94
CA TYR A 61 2.79 -5.02 -17.51
C TYR A 61 2.24 -3.66 -17.05
N GLU A 62 1.34 -3.07 -17.83
CA GLU A 62 0.77 -1.75 -17.56
C GLU A 62 0.12 -1.68 -16.17
N VAL A 63 -0.55 -2.74 -15.71
CA VAL A 63 -1.11 -2.79 -14.34
C VAL A 63 -0.06 -2.72 -13.25
N VAL A 64 1.13 -3.28 -13.48
CA VAL A 64 2.23 -3.25 -12.50
C VAL A 64 2.77 -1.83 -12.39
N LYS A 65 2.95 -1.16 -13.54
CA LYS A 65 3.32 0.26 -13.59
C LYS A 65 2.34 1.12 -12.80
N ARG A 66 1.03 0.96 -13.02
CA ARG A 66 -0.02 1.71 -12.31
C ARG A 66 -0.04 1.43 -10.82
N ALA A 67 -0.04 0.16 -10.44
CA ALA A 67 -0.03 -0.27 -9.05
C ALA A 67 1.20 0.30 -8.31
N ALA A 68 2.38 0.19 -8.91
CA ALA A 68 3.62 0.72 -8.34
C ALA A 68 3.60 2.25 -8.24
N ALA A 69 3.17 2.97 -9.29
CA ALA A 69 3.06 4.43 -9.26
C ALA A 69 2.11 4.91 -8.15
N ARG A 70 0.93 4.30 -8.01
CA ARG A 70 -0.07 4.66 -6.99
C ARG A 70 0.41 4.37 -5.58
N ALA A 71 0.94 3.16 -5.37
CA ALA A 71 1.49 2.77 -4.08
C ALA A 71 2.62 3.74 -3.69
N PHE A 72 3.58 3.98 -4.58
CA PHE A 72 4.69 4.92 -4.34
C PHE A 72 4.20 6.33 -4.02
N ASN A 73 3.31 6.89 -4.84
CA ASN A 73 2.81 8.27 -4.66
C ASN A 73 2.17 8.47 -3.28
N VAL A 74 1.42 7.49 -2.78
CA VAL A 74 0.84 7.55 -1.42
C VAL A 74 1.92 7.40 -0.37
N SER A 75 2.81 6.40 -0.50
CA SER A 75 3.83 6.12 0.51
C SER A 75 4.83 7.27 0.68
N ILE A 76 5.25 7.90 -0.43
CA ILE A 76 6.16 9.03 -0.38
C ILE A 76 5.47 10.27 0.20
N THR A 77 4.18 10.47 -0.10
CA THR A 77 3.38 11.56 0.50
C THR A 77 3.28 11.38 2.01
N ILE A 78 2.98 10.15 2.46
CA ILE A 78 2.93 9.82 3.88
C ILE A 78 4.28 10.03 4.56
N SER A 79 5.36 9.62 3.90
CA SER A 79 6.72 9.78 4.41
C SER A 79 7.08 11.26 4.57
N ILE A 80 6.80 12.10 3.56
CA ILE A 80 7.09 13.53 3.60
C ILE A 80 6.30 14.21 4.72
N ALA A 81 5.00 13.97 4.82
CA ALA A 81 4.18 14.58 5.87
C ALA A 81 4.58 14.12 7.27
N THR A 82 5.00 12.86 7.43
CA THR A 82 5.56 12.36 8.69
C THR A 82 6.86 13.07 9.06
N ILE A 83 7.79 13.21 8.11
CA ILE A 83 9.06 13.93 8.34
C ILE A 83 8.79 15.39 8.74
N VAL A 84 7.94 16.09 7.98
CA VAL A 84 7.59 17.49 8.26
C VAL A 84 6.94 17.64 9.65
N GLY A 85 6.02 16.74 10.00
CA GLY A 85 5.36 16.75 11.31
C GLY A 85 6.31 16.53 12.49
N LEU A 86 7.45 15.88 12.26
CA LEU A 86 8.46 15.60 13.30
C LEU A 86 9.47 16.74 13.49
N ILE A 87 9.61 17.68 12.54
CA ILE A 87 10.62 18.75 12.60
C ILE A 87 10.47 19.60 13.86
N ILE A 88 9.27 20.14 14.11
CA ILE A 88 9.03 21.04 15.25
C ILE A 88 9.28 20.32 16.60
N PRO A 89 8.70 19.14 16.87
CA PRO A 89 9.00 18.39 18.09
C PRO A 89 10.49 18.13 18.30
N ILE A 90 11.23 17.73 17.24
CA ILE A 90 12.68 17.47 17.33
C ILE A 90 13.44 18.74 17.72
N ILE A 91 13.12 19.88 17.09
CA ILE A 91 13.76 21.17 17.42
C ILE A 91 13.48 21.55 18.88
N LEU A 92 12.23 21.40 19.34
CA LEU A 92 11.87 21.72 20.72
C LEU A 92 12.61 20.83 21.73
N VAL A 93 12.76 19.54 21.43
CA VAL A 93 13.57 18.63 22.26
C VAL A 93 15.03 19.09 22.28
N ALA A 94 15.62 19.40 21.11
CA ALA A 94 17.02 19.83 21.02
C ALA A 94 17.28 21.11 21.84
N VAL A 95 16.40 22.12 21.72
CA VAL A 95 16.49 23.37 22.48
C VAL A 95 16.29 23.13 23.99
N ALA A 96 15.33 22.28 24.37
CA ALA A 96 15.07 21.98 25.77
C ALA A 96 16.27 21.30 26.45
N VAL A 97 16.91 20.35 25.76
CA VAL A 97 18.10 19.65 26.26
C VAL A 97 19.31 20.57 26.31
N ALA A 98 19.55 21.36 25.26
CA ALA A 98 20.69 22.28 25.23
C ALA A 98 20.60 23.39 26.29
N GLY A 99 19.38 23.82 26.63
CA GLY A 99 19.13 24.87 27.62
C GLY A 99 18.79 24.40 29.02
N ASP A 100 18.85 23.09 29.32
CA ASP A 100 18.42 22.48 30.60
C ASP A 100 17.00 22.94 31.05
N ASN A 101 16.10 23.14 30.09
CA ASN A 101 14.77 23.69 30.35
C ASN A 101 13.73 22.58 30.49
N ARG A 102 13.48 22.17 31.74
CA ARG A 102 12.53 21.08 32.07
C ARG A 102 11.09 21.38 31.64
N GLY A 103 10.67 22.65 31.68
CA GLY A 103 9.33 23.05 31.24
C GLY A 103 9.14 22.85 29.74
N LEU A 104 10.13 23.29 28.95
CA LEU A 104 10.13 23.08 27.51
C LEU A 104 10.23 21.58 27.14
N ALA A 105 10.99 20.80 27.92
CA ALA A 105 11.10 19.35 27.73
C ALA A 105 9.75 18.65 27.88
N VAL A 106 8.95 19.01 28.88
CA VAL A 106 7.60 18.46 29.09
C VAL A 106 6.67 18.83 27.93
N VAL A 107 6.70 20.08 27.46
CA VAL A 107 5.90 20.53 26.31
C VAL A 107 6.30 19.76 25.03
N ALA A 108 7.60 19.60 24.78
CA ALA A 108 8.12 18.86 23.65
C ALA A 108 7.70 17.38 23.69
N LEU A 109 7.70 16.75 24.87
CA LEU A 109 7.26 15.38 25.05
C LEU A 109 5.75 15.21 24.77
N ILE A 110 4.91 16.09 25.30
CA ILE A 110 3.47 16.07 25.03
C ILE A 110 3.21 16.20 23.52
N LEU A 111 3.90 17.14 22.87
CA LEU A 111 3.78 17.31 21.42
C LEU A 111 4.26 16.07 20.65
N MET A 112 5.37 15.45 21.05
CA MET A 112 5.86 14.20 20.47
C MET A 112 4.82 13.08 20.58
N VAL A 113 4.16 12.93 21.73
CA VAL A 113 3.11 11.92 21.93
C VAL A 113 1.92 12.20 21.01
N VAL A 114 1.47 13.45 20.91
CA VAL A 114 0.37 13.83 20.01
C VAL A 114 0.74 13.53 18.56
N VAL A 115 1.93 13.92 18.10
CA VAL A 115 2.42 13.65 16.75
C VAL A 115 2.54 12.14 16.51
N ALA A 116 3.06 11.37 17.46
CA ALA A 116 3.17 9.92 17.35
C ALA A 116 1.80 9.24 17.22
N ILE A 117 0.78 9.69 17.95
CA ILE A 117 -0.60 9.19 17.82
C ILE A 117 -1.15 9.49 16.42
N VAL A 118 -0.99 10.72 15.94
CA VAL A 118 -1.47 11.12 14.60
C VAL A 118 -0.77 10.32 13.50
N VAL A 119 0.56 10.21 13.56
CA VAL A 119 1.36 9.40 12.64
C VAL A 119 0.99 7.92 12.74
N GLY A 120 0.73 7.41 13.94
CA GLY A 120 0.29 6.02 14.15
C GLY A 120 -1.04 5.72 13.49
N ILE A 121 -2.07 6.55 13.71
CA ILE A 121 -3.39 6.40 13.08
C ILE A 121 -3.24 6.47 11.55
N TRP A 122 -2.48 7.43 11.06
CA TRP A 122 -2.30 7.64 9.63
C TRP A 122 -1.47 6.53 8.96
N GLY A 123 -0.46 6.00 9.66
CA GLY A 123 0.33 4.85 9.26
C GLY A 123 -0.51 3.59 9.17
N ILE A 124 -1.38 3.33 10.15
CA ILE A 124 -2.33 2.21 10.12
C ILE A 124 -3.28 2.34 8.91
N ALA A 125 -3.83 3.54 8.67
CA ALA A 125 -4.67 3.78 7.50
C ALA A 125 -3.91 3.50 6.19
N GLY A 126 -2.64 3.93 6.10
CA GLY A 126 -1.74 3.62 4.98
C GLY A 126 -1.56 2.11 4.78
N VAL A 127 -1.18 1.39 5.84
CA VAL A 127 -1.00 -0.07 5.85
C VAL A 127 -2.25 -0.77 5.31
N VAL A 128 -3.42 -0.43 5.84
CA VAL A 128 -4.71 -0.99 5.41
C VAL A 128 -4.96 -0.72 3.93
N CYS A 129 -4.74 0.51 3.45
CA CYS A 129 -4.94 0.83 2.04
C CYS A 129 -4.00 0.04 1.12
N HIS A 130 -2.73 -0.15 1.51
CA HIS A 130 -1.79 -0.98 0.74
C HIS A 130 -2.20 -2.45 0.68
N ILE A 131 -2.71 -3.01 1.78
CA ILE A 131 -3.26 -4.37 1.81
C ILE A 131 -4.50 -4.48 0.90
N ILE A 132 -5.43 -3.52 0.96
CA ILE A 132 -6.61 -3.52 0.09
C ILE A 132 -6.19 -3.45 -1.39
N GLY A 133 -5.23 -2.57 -1.73
CA GLY A 133 -4.69 -2.50 -3.09
C GLY A 133 -4.09 -3.82 -3.56
N ALA A 134 -3.33 -4.49 -2.69
CA ALA A 134 -2.76 -5.80 -2.98
C ALA A 134 -3.82 -6.89 -3.20
N VAL A 135 -4.82 -6.97 -2.31
CA VAL A 135 -5.93 -7.92 -2.39
C VAL A 135 -6.74 -7.70 -3.68
N LYS A 136 -7.05 -6.45 -4.00
CA LYS A 136 -7.78 -6.09 -5.23
C LYS A 136 -6.98 -6.43 -6.48
N ALA A 137 -5.70 -6.08 -6.52
CA ALA A 137 -4.82 -6.48 -7.62
C ALA A 137 -4.74 -8.00 -7.79
N ASN A 138 -4.73 -8.75 -6.68
CA ASN A 138 -4.71 -10.21 -6.69
C ASN A 138 -6.04 -10.83 -7.18
N ALA A 139 -7.16 -10.14 -6.97
CA ALA A 139 -8.47 -10.51 -7.49
C ALA A 139 -8.69 -10.07 -8.96
N GLY A 140 -7.71 -9.41 -9.58
CA GLY A 140 -7.83 -8.84 -10.94
C GLY A 140 -8.43 -7.43 -11.00
N GLU A 141 -8.86 -6.87 -9.87
CA GLU A 141 -9.31 -5.47 -9.73
C GLU A 141 -8.11 -4.51 -9.67
N THR A 142 -7.49 -4.28 -10.82
CA THR A 142 -6.19 -3.57 -10.91
C THR A 142 -6.27 -2.04 -10.89
N ASP A 143 -7.47 -1.45 -10.76
CA ASP A 143 -7.66 0.01 -10.72
C ASP A 143 -7.93 0.55 -9.30
N TYR A 144 -7.33 -0.05 -8.26
CA TYR A 144 -7.49 0.46 -6.91
C TYR A 144 -6.97 1.90 -6.78
N LYS A 145 -7.85 2.80 -6.30
CA LYS A 145 -7.53 4.20 -6.00
C LYS A 145 -7.48 4.34 -4.48
N TYR A 146 -6.33 4.75 -3.99
CA TYR A 146 -6.13 4.98 -2.56
C TYR A 146 -7.05 6.12 -2.10
N PRO A 147 -7.78 5.95 -0.99
CA PRO A 147 -8.61 7.01 -0.39
C PRO A 147 -7.78 8.00 0.45
N LEU A 148 -6.47 8.10 0.17
CA LEU A 148 -5.53 8.96 0.88
C LEU A 148 -4.99 10.01 -0.09
N PRO A 149 -4.72 11.25 0.38
CA PRO A 149 -4.10 12.26 -0.45
C PRO A 149 -2.73 11.79 -0.93
N ALA A 150 -2.44 12.01 -2.20
CA ALA A 150 -1.18 11.62 -2.81
C ALA A 150 -0.67 12.69 -3.76
N LEU A 151 0.59 13.07 -3.59
CA LEU A 151 1.34 13.84 -4.57
C LEU A 151 1.58 12.94 -5.79
N LYS A 152 1.12 13.39 -6.97
CA LYS A 152 1.30 12.65 -8.23
C LYS A 152 2.70 12.88 -8.80
N ILE A 153 3.69 12.18 -8.22
CA ILE A 153 5.08 12.22 -8.68
C ILE A 153 5.24 11.33 -9.91
N LEU A 154 4.72 10.10 -9.82
CA LEU A 154 4.72 9.14 -10.92
C LEU A 154 3.36 9.15 -11.61
N LYS A 155 3.37 9.04 -12.94
CA LYS A 155 2.16 8.87 -13.74
C LYS A 155 1.72 7.41 -13.64
N ASP A 156 0.51 7.22 -13.13
CA ASP A 156 -0.25 5.98 -13.21
C ASP A 156 -1.07 5.94 -14.52
#